data_AF-A0A4R5KZI3-F1
#
_entry.id   AF-A0A4R5KZI3-F1
#
_cell.length_a   1.000
_cell.length_b   1.000
_cell.length_c   1.000
_cell.angle_alpha   90.00
_cell.angle_beta   90.00
_cell.angle_gamma   90.00
#
_symmetry.space_group_name_H-M   'P 1'
#
loop_
_entity.id
_entity.type
_entity.pdbx_description
1 polymer ?
#
loop_
_entity_poly.entity_id
_entity_poly.type
_entity_poly.pdbx_seq_one_letter_code
_entity_poly.pdbx_strand_id
1 'polypeptide(L)'
;MSAAGNIMKCMTDLLQPHASDREADRRAREWLGNLDHQAAVGKRHHIVPRFLLARFASEDGKLRVRNRRDGKASTRSINDLAVRDFYTAVTDSSGLDSSLESLLSTVEAGTAEILRQHLDFRAFVKPRAFTLEERATLDAFVAMQAVRGMRIRRSIEVIADYSVKLLNPDRITEEDIRDVDFVPHPNDHLKMFGNLAERAEETLKTRSTSLIHLDKPLLIIGDEPVLVESERDESVKRGASKPGTAPEDLVRLEGGRGFANAEVIMLPVTPAVLLAYWPPGRRNLPAEVHLIGEETQSFGEELNLLMTGSAIDWVAARPDHPSFDSLELPPPQPLLTVHDYGSSAAARVNSTPARRPIRRLRHDDILEVESEQI
;
A
#
# COMPACT_ATOMS: atom_id res chain seq x y z
N MET A 1 -1.53 -7.37 36.43
CA MET A 1 -2.13 -6.92 35.16
C MET A 1 -0.99 -6.60 34.22
N SER A 2 -0.84 -7.34 33.11
CA SER A 2 0.33 -7.18 32.24
C SER A 2 0.22 -5.91 31.39
N ALA A 3 1.37 -5.34 30.98
CA ALA A 3 1.42 -4.18 30.08
C ALA A 3 0.61 -4.42 28.79
N ALA A 4 0.54 -5.67 28.30
CA ALA A 4 -0.28 -6.07 27.16
C ALA A 4 -1.80 -5.88 27.39
N GLY A 5 -2.29 -6.03 28.62
CA GLY A 5 -3.70 -5.85 28.96
C GLY A 5 -4.15 -4.38 28.99
N ASN A 6 -3.26 -3.46 29.38
CA ASN A 6 -3.54 -2.02 29.31
C ASN A 6 -3.44 -1.49 27.88
N ILE A 7 -2.52 -2.04 27.07
CA ILE A 7 -2.40 -1.70 25.65
C ILE A 7 -3.66 -2.13 24.90
N MET A 8 -4.14 -3.38 25.05
CA MET A 8 -5.39 -3.83 24.41
C MET A 8 -6.61 -2.97 24.75
N LYS A 9 -6.75 -2.52 26.02
CA LYS A 9 -7.88 -1.67 26.43
C LYS A 9 -7.83 -0.28 25.79
N CYS A 10 -6.62 0.29 25.66
CA CYS A 10 -6.40 1.56 24.96
C CYS A 10 -6.62 1.44 23.43
N MET A 11 -6.35 0.26 22.86
CA MET A 11 -6.55 -0.04 21.42
C MET A 11 -8.03 -0.10 21.01
N THR A 12 -8.85 -0.77 21.81
CA THR A 12 -10.32 -0.79 21.61
C THR A 12 -10.87 0.63 21.64
N ASP A 13 -10.29 1.49 22.48
CA ASP A 13 -10.72 2.88 22.68
C ASP A 13 -10.31 3.87 21.55
N LEU A 14 -9.31 3.56 20.72
CA LEU A 14 -8.82 4.46 19.65
C LEU A 14 -9.59 4.26 18.32
N LEU A 15 -9.90 3.01 17.97
CA LEU A 15 -10.53 2.64 16.69
C LEU A 15 -12.05 2.44 16.79
N GLN A 16 -12.64 2.64 17.97
CA GLN A 16 -14.08 2.56 18.15
C GLN A 16 -14.80 3.72 17.44
N PRO A 17 -16.04 3.49 16.96
CA PRO A 17 -16.90 4.59 16.49
C PRO A 17 -17.11 5.59 17.63
N HIS A 18 -16.57 6.80 17.48
CA HIS A 18 -16.60 7.81 18.53
C HIS A 18 -17.92 8.56 18.57
N ALA A 19 -18.37 8.92 19.77
CA ALA A 19 -19.58 9.71 19.96
C ALA A 19 -19.44 11.15 19.42
N SER A 20 -18.20 11.67 19.28
CA SER A 20 -17.90 12.97 18.66
C SER A 20 -16.42 13.11 18.26
N ASP A 21 -16.13 13.96 17.27
CA ASP A 21 -14.77 14.28 16.82
C ASP A 21 -13.87 14.79 17.95
N ARG A 22 -14.43 15.57 18.90
CA ARG A 22 -13.67 16.08 20.04
C ARG A 22 -13.14 14.99 20.96
N GLU A 23 -13.89 13.91 21.12
CA GLU A 23 -13.49 12.78 21.96
C GLU A 23 -12.41 11.95 21.24
N ALA A 24 -12.54 11.77 19.92
CA ALA A 24 -11.50 11.17 19.10
C ALA A 24 -10.18 11.95 19.19
N ASP A 25 -10.24 13.28 19.03
CA ASP A 25 -9.08 14.18 19.12
C ASP A 25 -8.41 14.17 20.49
N ARG A 26 -9.19 14.08 21.58
CA ARG A 26 -8.66 14.02 22.94
C ARG A 26 -7.88 12.72 23.14
N ARG A 27 -8.46 11.59 22.73
CA ARG A 27 -7.83 10.27 22.86
C ARG A 27 -6.61 10.10 21.97
N ALA A 28 -6.66 10.62 20.74
CA ALA A 28 -5.50 10.63 19.84
C ALA A 28 -4.32 11.38 20.48
N ARG A 29 -4.59 12.53 21.12
CA ARG A 29 -3.57 13.30 21.86
C ARG A 29 -3.04 12.55 23.08
N GLU A 30 -3.91 11.91 23.85
CA GLU A 30 -3.51 11.09 25.01
C GLU A 30 -2.67 9.88 24.60
N TRP A 31 -3.02 9.22 23.50
CA TRP A 31 -2.24 8.11 22.95
C TRP A 31 -0.86 8.58 22.48
N LEU A 32 -0.80 9.64 21.67
CA LEU A 32 0.45 10.24 21.19
C LEU A 32 1.39 10.62 22.34
N GLY A 33 0.85 11.23 23.41
CA GLY A 33 1.64 11.65 24.57
C GLY A 33 2.23 10.50 25.39
N ASN A 34 1.79 9.26 25.17
CA ASN A 34 2.26 8.07 25.87
C ASN A 34 3.23 7.19 25.04
N LEU A 35 3.60 7.63 23.83
CA LEU A 35 4.48 6.85 22.96
C LEU A 35 5.96 7.04 23.31
N ASP A 36 6.70 5.94 23.30
CA ASP A 36 8.17 6.00 23.25
C ASP A 36 8.59 6.21 21.80
N HIS A 37 8.95 7.45 21.47
CA HIS A 37 9.32 7.88 20.13
C HIS A 37 10.64 7.27 19.63
N GLN A 38 11.46 6.68 20.50
CA GLN A 38 12.79 6.14 20.14
C GLN A 38 12.81 4.60 20.03
N ALA A 39 11.78 3.90 20.53
CA ALA A 39 11.81 2.45 20.65
C ALA A 39 11.89 1.68 19.31
N ALA A 40 11.55 2.31 18.18
CA ALA A 40 11.41 1.63 16.90
C ALA A 40 12.44 2.04 15.82
N VAL A 41 13.29 2.99 16.15
CA VAL A 41 14.37 3.50 15.30
C VAL A 41 15.34 2.39 14.85
N GLY A 42 15.69 2.36 13.56
CA GLY A 42 16.68 1.43 12.99
C GLY A 42 16.18 -0.01 12.84
N LYS A 43 14.88 -0.27 13.06
CA LYS A 43 14.29 -1.59 12.86
C LYS A 43 14.10 -1.90 11.39
N ARG A 44 14.04 -3.20 11.09
CA ARG A 44 13.59 -3.70 9.80
C ARG A 44 12.06 -3.61 9.78
N HIS A 45 11.51 -2.94 8.77
CA HIS A 45 10.07 -2.80 8.58
C HIS A 45 9.62 -3.68 7.41
N HIS A 46 8.60 -4.48 7.62
CA HIS A 46 7.98 -5.19 6.52
C HIS A 46 6.97 -4.27 5.84
N ILE A 47 7.10 -4.01 4.53
CA ILE A 47 6.07 -3.27 3.78
C ILE A 47 4.77 -4.06 3.76
N VAL A 48 4.84 -5.39 3.68
CA VAL A 48 3.69 -6.28 3.90
C VAL A 48 3.81 -6.88 5.30
N PRO A 49 2.84 -6.70 6.21
CA PRO A 49 2.95 -7.14 7.60
C PRO A 49 3.35 -8.60 7.74
N ARG A 50 4.19 -8.89 8.73
CA ARG A 50 4.70 -10.24 8.98
C ARG A 50 3.58 -11.26 9.20
N PHE A 51 2.50 -10.86 9.89
CA PHE A 51 1.36 -11.77 10.13
C PHE A 51 0.66 -12.16 8.82
N LEU A 52 0.63 -11.27 7.84
CA LEU A 52 0.02 -11.50 6.54
C LEU A 52 0.93 -12.39 5.69
N LEU A 53 2.23 -12.09 5.63
CA LEU A 53 3.23 -12.93 4.95
C LEU A 53 3.27 -14.35 5.52
N ALA A 54 3.12 -14.52 6.84
CA ALA A 54 3.08 -15.83 7.48
C ALA A 54 1.95 -16.74 6.96
N ARG A 55 0.82 -16.16 6.51
CA ARG A 55 -0.29 -16.93 5.92
C ARG A 55 0.04 -17.49 4.53
N PHE A 56 1.04 -16.92 3.85
CA PHE A 56 1.56 -17.39 2.55
C PHE A 56 2.86 -18.19 2.69
N ALA A 57 3.40 -18.34 3.90
CA ALA A 57 4.61 -19.10 4.13
C ALA A 57 4.32 -20.59 4.33
N SER A 58 5.32 -21.42 4.07
CA SER A 58 5.38 -22.79 4.59
C SER A 58 5.51 -22.80 6.12
N GLU A 59 5.38 -23.98 6.73
CA GLU A 59 5.51 -24.17 8.18
C GLU A 59 6.87 -23.70 8.74
N ASP A 60 7.93 -23.75 7.94
CA ASP A 60 9.26 -23.23 8.30
C ASP A 60 9.43 -21.72 8.03
N GLY A 61 8.35 -21.00 7.73
CA GLY A 61 8.35 -19.54 7.57
C GLY A 61 8.99 -19.06 6.26
N LYS A 62 8.97 -19.88 5.21
CA LYS A 62 9.54 -19.54 3.89
C LYS A 62 8.47 -19.31 2.83
N LEU A 63 8.77 -18.41 1.90
CA LEU A 63 7.94 -18.14 0.72
C LEU A 63 8.76 -18.39 -0.55
N ARG A 64 8.06 -18.74 -1.62
CA ARG A 64 8.61 -18.64 -2.97
C ARG A 64 8.41 -17.21 -3.45
N VAL A 65 9.50 -16.54 -3.81
CA VAL A 65 9.53 -15.11 -4.14
C VAL A 65 10.13 -14.93 -5.51
N ARG A 66 9.43 -14.18 -6.37
CA ARG A 66 9.94 -13.76 -7.68
C ARG A 66 10.24 -12.28 -7.68
N ASN A 67 11.47 -11.94 -8.03
CA ASN A 67 11.84 -10.55 -8.22
C ASN A 67 11.23 -10.03 -9.53
N ARG A 68 10.54 -8.89 -9.48
CA ARG A 68 9.88 -8.29 -10.64
C ARG A 68 10.90 -7.80 -11.66
N ARG A 69 12.08 -7.33 -11.24
CA ARG A 69 13.12 -6.77 -12.13
C ARG A 69 13.68 -7.80 -13.10
N ASP A 70 14.10 -8.97 -12.63
CA ASP A 70 14.75 -10.00 -13.45
C ASP A 70 13.94 -11.29 -13.61
N GLY A 71 12.77 -11.37 -12.96
CA GLY A 71 11.87 -12.51 -13.00
C GLY A 71 12.34 -13.75 -12.23
N LYS A 72 13.54 -13.70 -11.61
CA LYS A 72 14.14 -14.86 -10.96
C LYS A 72 13.37 -15.23 -9.71
N ALA A 73 13.12 -16.54 -9.58
CA ALA A 73 12.49 -17.13 -8.43
C ALA A 73 13.54 -17.56 -7.38
N SER A 74 13.23 -17.37 -6.11
CA SER A 74 14.05 -17.77 -4.98
C SER A 74 13.15 -18.16 -3.81
N THR A 75 13.65 -18.99 -2.90
CA THR A 75 12.95 -19.27 -1.64
C THR A 75 13.57 -18.40 -0.55
N ARG A 76 12.75 -17.62 0.17
CA ARG A 76 13.23 -16.66 1.18
C ARG A 76 12.46 -16.78 2.48
N SER A 77 13.10 -16.44 3.60
CA SER A 77 12.39 -16.31 4.86
C SER A 77 11.57 -15.01 4.88
N ILE A 78 10.50 -14.96 5.69
CA ILE A 78 9.73 -13.73 5.89
C ILE A 78 10.63 -12.56 6.35
N ASN A 79 11.66 -12.85 7.14
CA ASN A 79 12.58 -11.83 7.66
C ASN A 79 13.44 -11.16 6.57
N ASP A 80 13.64 -11.84 5.45
CA ASP A 80 14.42 -11.33 4.31
C ASP A 80 13.61 -10.38 3.42
N LEU A 81 12.28 -10.30 3.63
CA LEU A 81 11.38 -9.39 2.91
C LEU A 81 11.22 -8.04 3.61
N ALA A 82 11.88 -7.83 4.74
CA ALA A 82 11.85 -6.56 5.43
C ALA A 82 12.80 -5.52 4.80
N VAL A 83 12.35 -4.27 4.75
CA VAL A 83 13.12 -3.11 4.31
C VAL A 83 13.63 -2.35 5.53
N ARG A 84 14.89 -1.92 5.53
CA ARG A 84 15.46 -1.09 6.61
C ARG A 84 15.08 0.37 6.40
N ASP A 85 14.85 1.08 7.51
CA ASP A 85 14.75 2.55 7.61
C ASP A 85 13.68 3.17 6.70
N PHE A 86 12.58 2.44 6.45
CA PHE A 86 11.54 2.88 5.53
C PHE A 86 10.66 4.01 6.11
N TYR A 87 10.43 4.02 7.43
CA TYR A 87 9.58 5.01 8.12
C TYR A 87 10.31 5.87 9.14
N THR A 88 11.65 5.84 9.14
CA THR A 88 12.45 6.59 10.11
C THR A 88 12.49 8.07 9.71
N ALA A 89 11.67 8.91 10.37
CA ALA A 89 11.62 10.36 10.15
C ALA A 89 12.79 11.06 10.88
N VAL A 90 13.49 11.98 10.21
CA VAL A 90 14.47 12.87 10.86
C VAL A 90 13.72 14.08 11.40
N THR A 91 13.63 14.28 12.72
CA THR A 91 12.99 15.49 13.28
C THR A 91 13.91 16.71 13.21
N ASP A 92 13.34 17.91 13.34
CA ASP A 92 14.07 19.20 13.38
C ASP A 92 15.07 19.30 14.55
N SER A 93 14.97 18.39 15.53
CA SER A 93 15.88 18.27 16.67
C SER A 93 16.89 17.11 16.53
N SER A 94 17.00 16.50 15.34
CA SER A 94 17.76 15.27 15.04
C SER A 94 17.29 13.98 15.74
N GLY A 95 16.23 14.05 16.54
CA GLY A 95 15.56 12.85 17.10
C GLY A 95 14.75 12.11 16.03
N LEU A 96 14.53 10.82 16.20
CA LEU A 96 13.74 9.99 15.28
C LEU A 96 12.35 9.76 15.90
N ASP A 97 11.25 9.89 15.14
CA ASP A 97 9.87 9.71 15.65
C ASP A 97 9.26 8.39 15.16
N SER A 98 9.02 7.45 16.08
CA SER A 98 8.37 6.16 15.81
C SER A 98 6.86 6.11 16.08
N SER A 99 6.18 7.25 16.23
CA SER A 99 4.74 7.30 16.50
C SER A 99 3.90 6.53 15.45
N LEU A 100 4.27 6.68 14.18
CA LEU A 100 3.64 5.96 13.07
C LEU A 100 3.79 4.44 13.19
N GLU A 101 4.94 3.95 13.64
CA GLU A 101 5.17 2.50 13.78
C GLU A 101 4.33 1.87 14.89
N SER A 102 4.09 2.62 15.97
CA SER A 102 3.19 2.18 17.04
C SER A 102 1.74 2.11 16.56
N LEU A 103 1.30 3.09 15.75
CA LEU A 103 -0.02 3.08 15.12
C LEU A 103 -0.17 1.86 14.20
N LEU A 104 0.80 1.64 13.30
CA LEU A 104 0.80 0.50 12.39
C LEU A 104 0.77 -0.83 13.15
N SER A 105 1.62 -0.98 14.17
CA SER A 105 1.66 -2.21 14.99
C SER A 105 0.33 -2.49 15.67
N THR A 106 -0.36 -1.45 16.13
CA THR A 106 -1.68 -1.53 16.76
C THR A 106 -2.73 -2.03 15.78
N VAL A 107 -2.82 -1.40 14.62
CA VAL A 107 -3.79 -1.76 13.57
C VAL A 107 -3.50 -3.18 13.04
N GLU A 108 -2.23 -3.51 12.80
CA GLU A 108 -1.81 -4.85 12.37
C GLU A 108 -2.19 -5.95 13.36
N ALA A 109 -2.00 -5.73 14.66
CA ALA A 109 -2.37 -6.69 15.69
C ALA A 109 -3.89 -6.91 15.75
N GLY A 110 -4.67 -5.84 15.67
CA GLY A 110 -6.14 -5.92 15.60
C GLY A 110 -6.61 -6.70 14.38
N THR A 111 -6.08 -6.39 13.19
CA THR A 111 -6.41 -7.12 11.96
C THR A 111 -6.02 -8.60 12.03
N ALA A 112 -4.84 -8.92 12.55
CA ALA A 112 -4.40 -10.30 12.69
C ALA A 112 -5.38 -11.12 13.54
N GLU A 113 -5.89 -10.55 14.63
CA GLU A 113 -6.88 -11.18 15.49
C GLU A 113 -8.23 -11.37 14.79
N ILE A 114 -8.73 -10.36 14.07
CA ILE A 114 -9.97 -10.46 13.30
C ILE A 114 -9.86 -11.58 12.26
N LEU A 115 -8.78 -11.60 11.47
CA LEU A 115 -8.59 -12.65 10.47
C LEU A 115 -8.46 -14.03 11.12
N ARG A 116 -7.82 -14.14 12.29
CA ARG A 116 -7.76 -15.40 13.03
C ARG A 116 -9.14 -15.90 13.44
N GLN A 117 -10.01 -15.00 13.92
CA GLN A 117 -11.38 -15.34 14.31
C GLN A 117 -12.24 -15.80 13.13
N HIS A 118 -12.13 -15.11 11.99
CA HIS A 118 -12.96 -15.40 10.80
C HIS A 118 -12.42 -16.56 9.96
N LEU A 119 -11.10 -16.79 9.94
CA LEU A 119 -10.48 -17.78 9.06
C LEU A 119 -10.06 -19.07 9.78
N ASP A 120 -9.53 -18.98 10.99
CA ASP A 120 -8.86 -20.12 11.65
C ASP A 120 -9.82 -20.86 12.61
N PHE A 121 -10.88 -20.21 13.11
CA PHE A 121 -11.85 -20.79 14.05
C PHE A 121 -13.18 -21.23 13.45
N ARG A 122 -13.23 -21.48 12.14
CA ARG A 122 -14.48 -21.82 11.43
C ARG A 122 -15.16 -23.10 11.92
N ALA A 123 -14.42 -24.03 12.54
CA ALA A 123 -15.01 -25.22 13.17
C ALA A 123 -15.92 -24.88 14.37
N PHE A 124 -15.76 -23.70 14.97
CA PHE A 124 -16.43 -23.30 16.20
C PHE A 124 -17.29 -22.03 16.04
N VAL A 125 -17.17 -21.32 14.92
CA VAL A 125 -17.85 -20.06 14.67
C VAL A 125 -18.54 -20.11 13.31
N LYS A 126 -19.84 -19.79 13.29
CA LYS A 126 -20.59 -19.65 12.03
C LYS A 126 -20.07 -18.42 11.25
N PRO A 127 -19.95 -18.53 9.92
CA PRO A 127 -19.75 -17.37 9.06
C PRO A 127 -20.68 -16.21 9.42
N ARG A 128 -20.13 -15.02 9.56
CA ARG A 128 -20.88 -13.80 9.87
C ARG A 128 -20.25 -12.58 9.22
N ALA A 129 -21.04 -11.54 9.04
CA ALA A 129 -20.51 -10.24 8.67
C ALA A 129 -19.57 -9.71 9.77
N PHE A 130 -18.64 -8.86 9.36
CA PHE A 130 -17.80 -8.10 10.30
C PHE A 130 -18.66 -7.16 11.13
N THR A 131 -18.35 -7.02 12.43
CA THR A 131 -18.95 -6.00 13.28
C THR A 131 -18.44 -4.61 12.86
N LEU A 132 -19.09 -3.54 13.30
CA LEU A 132 -18.65 -2.17 12.99
C LEU A 132 -17.21 -1.89 13.47
N GLU A 133 -16.83 -2.45 14.62
CA GLU A 133 -15.47 -2.32 15.18
C GLU A 133 -14.43 -3.10 14.36
N GLU A 134 -14.79 -4.32 13.93
CA GLU A 134 -13.93 -5.10 13.04
C GLU A 134 -13.76 -4.40 11.69
N ARG A 135 -14.85 -3.82 11.16
CA ARG A 135 -14.83 -3.03 9.92
C ARG A 135 -13.90 -1.83 10.06
N ALA A 136 -14.03 -1.03 11.12
CA ALA A 136 -13.14 0.12 11.36
C ALA A 136 -11.66 -0.29 11.37
N THR A 137 -11.34 -1.39 12.06
CA THR A 137 -9.96 -1.91 12.11
C THR A 137 -9.47 -2.40 10.75
N LEU A 138 -10.29 -3.13 10.00
CA LEU A 138 -9.96 -3.60 8.65
C LEU A 138 -9.81 -2.43 7.67
N ASP A 139 -10.65 -1.40 7.78
CA ASP A 139 -10.62 -0.23 6.92
C ASP A 139 -9.36 0.58 7.13
N ALA A 140 -9.02 0.87 8.39
CA ALA A 140 -7.75 1.50 8.75
C ALA A 140 -6.56 0.67 8.23
N PHE A 141 -6.59 -0.66 8.41
CA PHE A 141 -5.53 -1.54 7.93
C PHE A 141 -5.36 -1.49 6.41
N VAL A 142 -6.42 -1.70 5.64
CA VAL A 142 -6.36 -1.73 4.18
C VAL A 142 -5.99 -0.35 3.63
N ALA A 143 -6.52 0.72 4.22
CA ALA A 143 -6.14 2.09 3.87
C ALA A 143 -4.64 2.34 4.10
N MET A 144 -4.13 2.00 5.29
CA MET A 144 -2.71 2.12 5.61
C MET A 144 -1.86 1.27 4.67
N GLN A 145 -2.21 0.01 4.41
CA GLN A 145 -1.45 -0.84 3.48
C GLN A 145 -1.38 -0.27 2.07
N ALA A 146 -2.47 0.32 1.57
CA ALA A 146 -2.51 0.90 0.24
C ALA A 146 -1.61 2.14 0.08
N VAL A 147 -1.36 2.89 1.16
CA VAL A 147 -0.57 4.13 1.10
C VAL A 147 0.89 3.96 1.55
N ARG A 148 1.18 2.85 2.25
CA ARG A 148 2.50 2.53 2.77
C ARG A 148 3.42 1.84 1.76
N GLY A 149 2.86 1.37 0.66
CA GLY A 149 3.59 0.74 -0.43
C GLY A 149 4.62 1.66 -1.10
N MET A 150 5.56 1.02 -1.80
CA MET A 150 6.59 1.67 -2.61
C MET A 150 5.98 2.55 -3.70
N ARG A 151 4.82 2.14 -4.21
CA ARG A 151 4.10 2.81 -5.28
C ARG A 151 3.81 4.27 -4.97
N ILE A 152 3.20 4.56 -3.82
CA ILE A 152 2.82 5.94 -3.46
C ILE A 152 4.06 6.81 -3.27
N ARG A 153 5.07 6.30 -2.55
CA ARG A 153 6.34 7.01 -2.37
C ARG A 153 6.96 7.35 -3.73
N ARG A 154 7.05 6.36 -4.63
CA ARG A 154 7.65 6.56 -5.94
C ARG A 154 6.81 7.47 -6.83
N SER A 155 5.48 7.46 -6.71
CA SER A 155 4.62 8.44 -7.39
C SER A 155 4.91 9.87 -6.94
N ILE A 156 5.13 10.09 -5.64
CA ILE A 156 5.51 11.41 -5.10
C ILE A 156 6.87 11.83 -5.65
N GLU A 157 7.86 10.93 -5.69
CA GLU A 157 9.18 11.19 -6.29
C GLU A 157 9.05 11.60 -7.77
N VAL A 158 8.25 10.87 -8.55
CA VAL A 158 8.02 11.16 -9.98
C VAL A 158 7.32 12.52 -10.17
N ILE A 159 6.30 12.83 -9.35
CA ILE A 159 5.59 14.11 -9.43
C ILE A 159 6.51 15.27 -9.07
N ALA A 160 7.33 15.12 -8.02
CA ALA A 160 8.27 16.14 -7.60
C ALA A 160 9.34 16.39 -8.66
N ASP A 161 9.97 15.33 -9.17
CA ASP A 161 10.98 15.41 -10.24
C ASP A 161 10.43 16.09 -11.49
N TYR A 162 9.25 15.67 -11.92
CA TYR A 162 8.56 16.28 -13.05
C TYR A 162 8.24 17.76 -12.82
N SER A 163 7.67 18.10 -11.67
CA SER A 163 7.25 19.48 -11.36
C SER A 163 8.44 20.43 -11.29
N VAL A 164 9.56 20.02 -10.70
CA VAL A 164 10.78 20.84 -10.65
C VAL A 164 11.31 21.12 -12.05
N LYS A 165 11.38 20.09 -12.91
CA LYS A 165 11.82 20.21 -14.31
C LYS A 165 10.90 21.11 -15.13
N LEU A 166 9.60 20.96 -14.95
CA LEU A 166 8.59 21.75 -15.66
C LEU A 166 8.64 23.24 -15.25
N LEU A 167 8.84 23.54 -13.96
CA LEU A 167 8.77 24.91 -13.43
C LEU A 167 10.08 25.70 -13.57
N ASN A 168 11.19 25.06 -13.96
CA ASN A 168 12.50 25.71 -14.08
C ASN A 168 13.17 25.47 -15.45
N PRO A 169 12.47 25.69 -16.58
CA PRO A 169 13.00 25.40 -17.92
C PRO A 169 14.20 26.28 -18.30
N ASP A 170 14.37 27.43 -17.63
CA ASP A 170 15.50 28.34 -17.81
C ASP A 170 16.75 27.93 -17.01
N ARG A 171 16.61 27.04 -16.02
CA ARG A 171 17.68 26.64 -15.10
C ARG A 171 18.10 25.18 -15.24
N ILE A 172 17.27 24.35 -15.84
CA ILE A 172 17.49 22.91 -15.98
C ILE A 172 17.70 22.61 -17.45
N THR A 173 18.88 22.10 -17.80
CA THR A 173 19.21 21.74 -19.18
C THR A 173 18.55 20.42 -19.60
N GLU A 174 18.52 20.13 -20.90
CA GLU A 174 18.08 18.83 -21.44
C GLU A 174 18.94 17.65 -20.95
N GLU A 175 20.20 17.90 -20.59
CA GLU A 175 21.06 16.89 -19.95
C GLU A 175 20.60 16.65 -18.51
N ASP A 176 20.36 17.72 -17.73
CA ASP A 176 19.82 17.61 -16.37
C ASP A 176 18.45 16.92 -16.35
N ILE A 177 17.59 17.22 -17.32
CA ILE A 177 16.29 16.56 -17.49
C ILE A 177 16.45 15.05 -17.69
N ARG A 178 17.59 14.54 -18.17
CA ARG A 178 17.85 13.10 -18.37
C ARG A 178 18.64 12.46 -17.22
N ASP A 179 19.56 13.19 -16.61
CA ASP A 179 20.57 12.62 -15.74
C ASP A 179 20.39 12.99 -14.26
N VAL A 180 19.67 14.07 -13.93
CA VAL A 180 19.42 14.50 -12.55
C VAL A 180 18.03 14.04 -12.09
N ASP A 181 17.94 13.45 -10.89
CA ASP A 181 16.68 13.10 -10.22
C ASP A 181 16.46 14.09 -9.05
N PHE A 182 15.33 14.80 -9.02
CA PHE A 182 14.91 15.58 -7.85
C PHE A 182 14.02 14.71 -6.97
N VAL A 183 14.57 14.27 -5.83
CA VAL A 183 13.87 13.39 -4.90
C VAL A 183 13.43 14.20 -3.68
N PRO A 184 12.13 14.19 -3.32
CA PRO A 184 11.64 14.88 -2.12
C PRO A 184 12.23 14.25 -0.86
N HIS A 185 12.24 15.03 0.22
CA HIS A 185 12.75 14.54 1.50
C HIS A 185 11.86 13.38 1.99
N PRO A 186 12.40 12.29 2.57
CA PRO A 186 11.60 11.15 3.02
C PRO A 186 10.46 11.52 3.97
N ASN A 187 10.67 12.54 4.82
CA ASN A 187 9.64 13.05 5.72
C ASN A 187 8.39 13.55 4.99
N ASP A 188 8.48 13.95 3.72
CA ASP A 188 7.32 14.43 2.97
C ASP A 188 6.31 13.32 2.72
N HIS A 189 6.77 12.08 2.45
CA HIS A 189 5.88 10.92 2.38
C HIS A 189 5.22 10.63 3.74
N LEU A 190 5.97 10.72 4.83
CA LEU A 190 5.43 10.51 6.18
C LEU A 190 4.38 11.55 6.57
N LYS A 191 4.60 12.82 6.21
CA LYS A 191 3.63 13.91 6.39
C LYS A 191 2.34 13.65 5.59
N MET A 192 2.47 13.10 4.38
CA MET A 192 1.31 12.78 3.54
C MET A 192 0.59 11.50 3.99
N PHE A 193 1.30 10.57 4.64
CA PHE A 193 0.81 9.24 4.98
C PHE A 193 -0.54 9.28 5.72
N GLY A 194 -0.64 10.08 6.79
CA GLY A 194 -1.85 10.17 7.62
C GLY A 194 -3.06 10.63 6.80
N ASN A 195 -2.92 11.73 6.07
CA ASN A 195 -3.98 12.30 5.24
C ASN A 195 -4.40 11.35 4.10
N LEU A 196 -3.45 10.63 3.49
CA LEU A 196 -3.76 9.67 2.43
C LEU A 196 -4.48 8.44 2.99
N ALA A 197 -4.03 7.92 4.14
CA ALA A 197 -4.68 6.80 4.81
C ALA A 197 -6.11 7.17 5.23
N GLU A 198 -6.31 8.36 5.81
CA GLU A 198 -7.63 8.84 6.22
C GLU A 198 -8.61 8.92 5.03
N ARG A 199 -8.21 9.53 3.92
CA ARG A 199 -9.04 9.60 2.70
C ARG A 199 -9.35 8.22 2.11
N ALA A 200 -8.38 7.31 2.16
CA ALA A 200 -8.58 5.93 1.73
C ALA A 200 -9.61 5.24 2.64
N GLU A 201 -9.50 5.41 3.96
CA GLU A 201 -10.41 4.87 4.96
C GLU A 201 -11.84 5.42 4.78
N GLU A 202 -12.01 6.73 4.58
CA GLU A 202 -13.31 7.34 4.28
C GLU A 202 -13.99 6.68 3.09
N THR A 203 -13.23 6.36 2.05
CA THR A 203 -13.75 5.67 0.88
C THR A 203 -14.16 4.23 1.22
N LEU A 204 -13.34 3.51 2.00
CA LEU A 204 -13.63 2.13 2.41
C LEU A 204 -14.86 2.02 3.32
N LYS A 205 -15.09 2.98 4.21
CA LYS A 205 -16.26 3.01 5.12
C LYS A 205 -17.61 2.94 4.39
N THR A 206 -17.67 3.45 3.17
CA THR A 206 -18.90 3.47 2.36
C THR A 206 -19.14 2.16 1.58
N ARG A 207 -18.19 1.21 1.64
CA ARG A 207 -18.21 -0.03 0.87
C ARG A 207 -18.62 -1.22 1.73
N SER A 208 -19.43 -2.10 1.14
CA SER A 208 -19.71 -3.42 1.71
C SER A 208 -18.49 -4.33 1.57
N THR A 209 -18.31 -5.26 2.51
CA THR A 209 -17.20 -6.22 2.47
C THR A 209 -17.63 -7.66 2.58
N SER A 210 -16.84 -8.53 1.94
CA SER A 210 -17.00 -9.98 1.96
C SER A 210 -15.62 -10.65 1.97
N LEU A 211 -15.56 -11.86 2.50
CA LEU A 211 -14.44 -12.78 2.27
C LEU A 211 -14.76 -13.67 1.07
N ILE A 212 -13.88 -13.74 0.09
CA ILE A 212 -14.00 -14.65 -1.05
C ILE A 212 -13.09 -15.84 -0.80
N HIS A 213 -13.68 -17.04 -0.73
CA HIS A 213 -13.00 -18.31 -0.51
C HIS A 213 -12.87 -19.06 -1.82
N LEU A 214 -11.65 -19.47 -2.13
CA LEU A 214 -11.33 -20.38 -3.23
C LEU A 214 -11.21 -21.79 -2.66
N ASP A 215 -11.71 -22.79 -3.39
CA ASP A 215 -11.51 -24.20 -3.05
C ASP A 215 -10.07 -24.70 -3.27
N LYS A 216 -9.19 -23.85 -3.82
CA LYS A 216 -7.77 -24.13 -4.07
C LYS A 216 -6.88 -22.95 -3.64
N PRO A 217 -5.65 -23.20 -3.15
CA PRO A 217 -4.73 -22.15 -2.71
C PRO A 217 -3.97 -21.49 -3.88
N LEU A 218 -4.67 -20.72 -4.71
CA LEU A 218 -4.14 -20.13 -5.95
C LEU A 218 -3.71 -18.66 -5.83
N LEU A 219 -3.98 -18.00 -4.71
CA LEU A 219 -3.67 -16.58 -4.56
C LEU A 219 -2.20 -16.37 -4.20
N ILE A 220 -1.62 -15.32 -4.75
CA ILE A 220 -0.28 -14.82 -4.41
C ILE A 220 -0.38 -13.46 -3.72
N ILE A 221 0.73 -12.99 -3.15
CA ILE A 221 0.85 -11.67 -2.54
C ILE A 221 2.04 -10.92 -3.13
N GLY A 222 2.04 -9.60 -3.10
CA GLY A 222 3.15 -8.76 -3.56
C GLY A 222 3.46 -7.66 -2.56
N ASP A 223 4.49 -6.89 -2.86
CA ASP A 223 4.87 -5.70 -2.08
C ASP A 223 3.84 -4.57 -2.12
N GLU A 224 2.90 -4.64 -3.07
CA GLU A 224 1.67 -3.84 -3.13
C GLU A 224 0.44 -4.76 -2.92
N PRO A 225 0.12 -5.14 -1.67
CA PRO A 225 -0.84 -6.22 -1.41
C PRO A 225 -2.30 -5.81 -1.61
N VAL A 226 -2.59 -4.50 -1.62
CA VAL A 226 -3.93 -3.97 -1.87
C VAL A 226 -4.10 -3.71 -3.36
N LEU A 227 -5.00 -4.47 -3.98
CA LEU A 227 -5.31 -4.40 -5.39
C LEU A 227 -6.55 -3.53 -5.60
N VAL A 228 -6.52 -2.78 -6.69
CA VAL A 228 -7.62 -1.95 -7.13
C VAL A 228 -8.02 -2.39 -8.53
N GLU A 229 -9.24 -2.88 -8.65
CA GLU A 229 -9.89 -3.11 -9.92
C GLU A 229 -10.82 -1.94 -10.24
N SER A 230 -10.76 -1.48 -11.48
CA SER A 230 -11.62 -0.42 -12.01
C SER A 230 -12.07 -0.87 -13.40
N GLU A 231 -13.31 -0.58 -13.78
CA GLU A 231 -13.75 -0.76 -15.17
C GLU A 231 -12.70 -0.14 -16.12
N ARG A 232 -12.26 -0.92 -17.12
CA ARG A 232 -11.21 -0.51 -18.06
C ARG A 232 -11.61 0.80 -18.74
N ASP A 233 -10.73 1.80 -18.64
CA ASP A 233 -10.59 2.95 -19.54
C ASP A 233 -11.89 3.47 -20.17
N GLU A 234 -12.89 3.81 -19.34
CA GLU A 234 -13.57 5.06 -19.63
C GLU A 234 -12.54 6.15 -19.33
N SER A 235 -11.69 6.42 -20.33
CA SER A 235 -10.78 7.56 -20.40
C SER A 235 -11.43 8.70 -19.63
N VAL A 236 -10.92 9.01 -18.43
CA VAL A 236 -11.54 9.89 -17.41
C VAL A 236 -12.46 10.86 -18.12
N LYS A 237 -13.79 10.64 -18.01
CA LYS A 237 -14.82 11.41 -18.74
C LYS A 237 -14.35 12.85 -18.79
N ARG A 238 -13.97 13.31 -19.99
CA ARG A 238 -13.34 14.62 -20.29
C ARG A 238 -13.82 15.60 -19.23
N GLY A 239 -13.00 15.84 -18.20
CA GLY A 239 -13.35 16.82 -17.18
C GLY A 239 -13.67 18.09 -17.96
N ALA A 240 -14.90 18.60 -17.82
CA ALA A 240 -15.40 19.65 -18.68
C ALA A 240 -14.37 20.79 -18.69
N SER A 241 -13.61 20.88 -19.79
CA SER A 241 -12.60 21.90 -19.95
C SER A 241 -13.31 23.22 -19.75
N LYS A 242 -12.72 24.15 -19.00
CA LYS A 242 -13.25 25.51 -18.97
C LYS A 242 -13.44 25.96 -20.42
N PRO A 243 -14.61 26.51 -20.80
CA PRO A 243 -14.83 26.96 -22.16
C PRO A 243 -13.73 27.95 -22.54
N GLY A 244 -12.92 27.61 -23.56
CA GLY A 244 -11.83 28.43 -24.07
C GLY A 244 -10.40 27.94 -23.83
N THR A 245 -10.18 26.84 -23.10
CA THR A 245 -8.84 26.21 -23.02
C THR A 245 -8.74 25.10 -24.05
N ALA A 246 -7.80 25.21 -24.99
CA ALA A 246 -7.57 24.16 -25.96
C ALA A 246 -7.02 22.91 -25.24
N PRO A 247 -7.48 21.68 -25.55
CA PRO A 247 -7.00 20.46 -24.90
C PRO A 247 -5.49 20.29 -24.95
N GLU A 248 -4.85 20.81 -25.98
CA GLU A 248 -3.40 20.87 -26.15
C GLU A 248 -2.71 21.73 -25.08
N ASP A 249 -3.38 22.70 -24.46
CA ASP A 249 -2.78 23.65 -23.51
C ASP A 249 -2.73 23.16 -22.04
N LEU A 250 -3.00 21.87 -21.81
CA LEU A 250 -3.13 21.32 -20.46
C LEU A 250 -2.17 20.15 -20.23
N VAL A 251 -1.36 20.27 -19.18
CA VAL A 251 -0.62 19.13 -18.64
C VAL A 251 -1.62 18.14 -18.05
N ARG A 252 -1.64 16.92 -18.58
CA ARG A 252 -2.50 15.84 -18.10
C ARG A 252 -1.67 14.76 -17.45
N LEU A 253 -2.00 14.46 -16.19
CA LEU A 253 -1.45 13.32 -15.45
C LEU A 253 -2.48 12.18 -15.48
N GLU A 254 -2.10 11.05 -16.05
CA GLU A 254 -2.83 9.80 -16.06
C GLU A 254 -2.11 8.77 -15.19
N GLY A 255 -2.83 7.75 -14.70
CA GLY A 255 -2.31 6.77 -13.72
C GLY A 255 -3.13 6.64 -12.44
N GLY A 256 -4.28 7.32 -12.37
CA GLY A 256 -5.13 7.43 -11.18
C GLY A 256 -6.07 6.25 -10.92
N ARG A 257 -5.62 4.99 -11.00
CA ARG A 257 -6.40 3.92 -10.36
C ARG A 257 -6.20 4.03 -8.87
N GLY A 258 -7.23 4.52 -8.17
CA GLY A 258 -7.19 4.78 -6.74
C GLY A 258 -8.48 4.31 -6.09
N PHE A 259 -8.56 4.47 -4.77
CA PHE A 259 -9.72 4.00 -4.04
C PHE A 259 -11.02 4.67 -4.48
N ALA A 260 -10.97 5.95 -4.85
CA ALA A 260 -12.14 6.74 -5.21
C ALA A 260 -12.85 6.25 -6.49
N ASN A 261 -12.12 5.66 -7.43
CA ASN A 261 -12.66 5.13 -8.70
C ASN A 261 -12.53 3.60 -8.83
N ALA A 262 -12.15 2.92 -7.76
CA ALA A 262 -12.16 1.46 -7.69
C ALA A 262 -13.59 0.92 -7.78
N GLU A 263 -13.80 -0.04 -8.67
CA GLU A 263 -14.99 -0.89 -8.63
C GLU A 263 -14.87 -1.87 -7.46
N VAL A 264 -13.74 -2.57 -7.37
CA VAL A 264 -13.45 -3.50 -6.28
C VAL A 264 -12.07 -3.21 -5.70
N ILE A 265 -11.96 -3.18 -4.37
CA ILE A 265 -10.68 -3.19 -3.68
C ILE A 265 -10.49 -4.56 -3.04
N MET A 266 -9.32 -5.13 -3.23
CA MET A 266 -9.03 -6.52 -2.87
C MET A 266 -7.73 -6.63 -2.10
N LEU A 267 -7.71 -7.47 -1.08
CA LEU A 267 -6.52 -7.83 -0.32
C LEU A 267 -6.45 -9.35 -0.14
N PRO A 268 -5.51 -10.06 -0.80
CA PRO A 268 -5.26 -11.46 -0.50
C PRO A 268 -4.80 -11.63 0.95
N VAL A 269 -5.59 -12.37 1.75
CA VAL A 269 -5.30 -12.59 3.18
C VAL A 269 -4.72 -13.97 3.44
N THR A 270 -5.03 -14.95 2.58
CA THR A 270 -4.37 -16.25 2.51
C THR A 270 -4.27 -16.68 1.04
N PRO A 271 -3.54 -17.76 0.73
CA PRO A 271 -3.52 -18.36 -0.60
C PRO A 271 -4.88 -18.80 -1.12
N ALA A 272 -5.91 -18.94 -0.28
CA ALA A 272 -7.25 -19.36 -0.69
C ALA A 272 -8.35 -18.36 -0.28
N VAL A 273 -7.99 -17.22 0.31
CA VAL A 273 -8.97 -16.26 0.84
C VAL A 273 -8.56 -14.83 0.53
N LEU A 274 -9.52 -14.08 0.02
CA LEU A 274 -9.40 -12.68 -0.35
C LEU A 274 -10.40 -11.85 0.48
N LEU A 275 -9.96 -10.72 1.03
CA LEU A 275 -10.86 -9.69 1.53
C LEU A 275 -11.25 -8.75 0.39
N ALA A 276 -12.54 -8.62 0.11
CA ALA A 276 -13.07 -7.79 -0.97
C ALA A 276 -13.95 -6.67 -0.43
N TYR A 277 -13.75 -5.47 -1.00
CA TYR A 277 -14.55 -4.27 -0.80
C TYR A 277 -15.26 -3.94 -2.10
N TRP A 278 -16.57 -4.03 -2.07
CA TRP A 278 -17.44 -3.90 -3.23
C TRP A 278 -17.75 -2.44 -3.57
N PRO A 279 -18.31 -2.14 -4.77
CA PRO A 279 -18.69 -0.79 -5.14
C PRO A 279 -19.59 -0.12 -4.09
N PRO A 280 -19.44 1.20 -3.86
CA PRO A 280 -20.32 1.94 -2.95
C PRO A 280 -21.79 1.74 -3.31
N GLY A 281 -22.65 1.61 -2.30
CA GLY A 281 -24.10 1.45 -2.50
C GLY A 281 -24.57 0.02 -2.79
N ARG A 282 -23.68 -0.96 -3.06
CA ARG A 282 -24.08 -2.38 -3.07
C ARG A 282 -24.46 -2.82 -1.65
N ARG A 283 -25.69 -3.30 -1.47
CA ARG A 283 -26.23 -3.77 -0.18
C ARG A 283 -26.49 -5.27 -0.23
N ASN A 284 -26.65 -5.90 0.94
CA ASN A 284 -27.05 -7.29 1.10
C ASN A 284 -26.10 -8.30 0.44
N LEU A 285 -24.81 -7.99 0.40
CA LEU A 285 -23.79 -8.93 -0.03
C LEU A 285 -23.59 -10.00 1.05
N PRO A 286 -23.36 -11.27 0.67
CA PRO A 286 -23.07 -12.30 1.64
C PRO A 286 -21.74 -11.98 2.34
N ALA A 287 -21.64 -12.35 3.62
CA ALA A 287 -20.40 -12.16 4.37
C ALA A 287 -19.23 -12.96 3.77
N GLU A 288 -19.55 -14.12 3.18
CA GLU A 288 -18.60 -14.99 2.50
C GLU A 288 -19.14 -15.39 1.13
N VAL A 289 -18.26 -15.41 0.14
CA VAL A 289 -18.51 -15.93 -1.22
C VAL A 289 -17.60 -17.13 -1.42
N HIS A 290 -18.11 -18.22 -1.98
CA HIS A 290 -17.33 -19.43 -2.24
C HIS A 290 -17.25 -19.69 -3.73
N LEU A 291 -16.04 -19.77 -4.25
CA LEU A 291 -15.74 -20.16 -5.63
C LEU A 291 -15.24 -21.60 -5.63
N ILE A 292 -15.66 -22.37 -6.64
CA ILE A 292 -15.29 -23.78 -6.78
C ILE A 292 -14.88 -24.13 -8.21
N GLY A 293 -14.02 -25.14 -8.37
CA GLY A 293 -13.71 -25.73 -9.66
C GLY A 293 -13.03 -24.78 -10.64
N GLU A 294 -13.70 -24.49 -11.76
CA GLU A 294 -13.21 -23.64 -12.84
C GLU A 294 -13.28 -22.15 -12.48
N GLU A 295 -14.30 -21.72 -11.73
CA GLU A 295 -14.43 -20.34 -11.25
C GLU A 295 -13.24 -19.94 -10.37
N THR A 296 -12.82 -20.84 -9.46
CA THR A 296 -11.61 -20.65 -8.66
C THR A 296 -10.37 -20.45 -9.52
N GLN A 297 -10.22 -21.24 -10.59
CA GLN A 297 -9.06 -21.18 -11.46
C GLN A 297 -9.02 -19.85 -12.22
N SER A 298 -10.12 -19.48 -12.88
CA SER A 298 -10.23 -18.22 -13.63
C SER A 298 -10.01 -17.01 -12.71
N PHE A 299 -10.66 -16.99 -11.55
CA PHE A 299 -10.53 -15.91 -10.59
C PHE A 299 -9.10 -15.79 -10.04
N GLY A 300 -8.47 -16.92 -9.70
CA GLY A 300 -7.08 -16.95 -9.24
C GLY A 300 -6.10 -16.44 -10.30
N GLU A 301 -6.29 -16.81 -11.57
CA GLU A 301 -5.46 -16.34 -12.69
C GLU A 301 -5.60 -14.83 -12.92
N GLU A 302 -6.83 -14.32 -12.95
CA GLU A 302 -7.11 -12.88 -13.11
C GLU A 302 -6.53 -12.05 -11.96
N LEU A 303 -6.73 -12.49 -10.71
CA LEU A 303 -6.21 -11.79 -9.54
C LEU A 303 -4.68 -11.84 -9.50
N ASN A 304 -4.05 -12.95 -9.87
CA ASN A 304 -2.60 -13.07 -9.93
C ASN A 304 -1.99 -12.20 -11.04
N LEU A 305 -2.70 -12.03 -12.17
CA LEU A 305 -2.30 -11.08 -13.21
C LEU A 305 -2.39 -9.64 -12.69
N LEU A 306 -3.46 -9.29 -11.97
CA LEU A 306 -3.58 -7.98 -11.33
C LEU A 306 -2.49 -7.74 -10.28
N MET A 307 -2.20 -8.73 -9.43
CA MET A 307 -1.15 -8.68 -8.41
C MET A 307 0.24 -8.51 -9.02
N THR A 308 0.58 -9.31 -10.04
CA THR A 308 1.88 -9.16 -10.73
C THR A 308 1.97 -7.83 -11.46
N GLY A 309 0.90 -7.34 -12.08
CA GLY A 309 0.86 -6.00 -12.68
C GLY A 309 1.05 -4.88 -11.67
N SER A 310 0.55 -5.06 -10.45
CA SER A 310 0.55 -4.05 -9.38
C SER A 310 1.83 -4.06 -8.53
N ALA A 311 2.50 -5.20 -8.39
CA ALA A 311 3.73 -5.34 -7.62
C ALA A 311 4.91 -4.57 -8.24
N ILE A 312 5.70 -3.91 -7.38
CA ILE A 312 6.83 -3.05 -7.77
C ILE A 312 8.13 -3.85 -7.84
N ASP A 313 8.52 -4.50 -6.74
CA ASP A 313 9.81 -5.18 -6.58
C ASP A 313 9.66 -6.70 -6.54
N TRP A 314 8.63 -7.23 -5.88
CA TRP A 314 8.48 -8.67 -5.76
C TRP A 314 7.02 -9.13 -5.63
N VAL A 315 6.80 -10.37 -6.08
CA VAL A 315 5.62 -11.17 -5.73
C VAL A 315 6.08 -12.43 -5.00
N ALA A 316 5.23 -12.98 -4.15
CA ALA A 316 5.48 -14.14 -3.35
C ALA A 316 4.25 -15.05 -3.28
N ALA A 317 4.48 -16.35 -3.17
CA ALA A 317 3.45 -17.35 -2.98
C ALA A 317 3.93 -18.40 -1.97
N ARG A 318 3.03 -19.31 -1.60
CA ARG A 318 3.45 -20.51 -0.90
C ARG A 318 4.44 -21.31 -1.76
N PRO A 319 5.43 -22.00 -1.14
CA PRO A 319 6.39 -22.80 -1.88
C PRO A 319 5.78 -23.90 -2.76
N ASP A 320 4.59 -24.40 -2.42
CA ASP A 320 3.85 -25.44 -3.11
C ASP A 320 2.85 -24.90 -4.16
N HIS A 321 2.84 -23.59 -4.43
CA HIS A 321 1.92 -22.98 -5.39
C HIS A 321 2.12 -23.57 -6.81
N PRO A 322 1.08 -24.10 -7.47
CA PRO A 322 1.23 -25.00 -8.62
C PRO A 322 1.84 -24.33 -9.87
N SER A 323 1.55 -23.05 -10.10
CA SER A 323 1.93 -22.34 -11.33
C SER A 323 2.74 -21.05 -11.09
N PHE A 324 3.29 -20.86 -9.88
CA PHE A 324 3.90 -19.57 -9.51
C PHE A 324 5.17 -19.26 -10.33
N ASP A 325 6.01 -20.27 -10.53
CA ASP A 325 7.26 -20.11 -11.28
C ASP A 325 7.01 -19.90 -12.79
N SER A 326 5.88 -20.39 -13.31
CA SER A 326 5.47 -20.22 -14.71
C SER A 326 4.58 -18.99 -14.95
N LEU A 327 4.15 -18.29 -13.90
CA LEU A 327 3.29 -17.12 -14.01
C LEU A 327 3.96 -16.04 -14.88
N GLU A 328 3.22 -15.45 -15.81
CA GLU A 328 3.75 -14.34 -16.59
C GLU A 328 3.95 -13.11 -15.68
N LEU A 329 5.11 -12.49 -15.79
CA LEU A 329 5.38 -11.23 -15.10
C LEU A 329 5.27 -10.11 -16.12
N PRO A 330 4.14 -9.37 -16.18
CA PRO A 330 3.97 -8.31 -17.16
C PRO A 330 5.09 -7.27 -17.05
N PRO A 331 5.48 -6.63 -18.15
CA PRO A 331 6.51 -5.61 -18.13
C PRO A 331 6.10 -4.47 -17.19
N PRO A 332 7.07 -3.84 -16.51
CA PRO A 332 6.77 -2.70 -15.64
C PRO A 332 6.16 -1.57 -16.45
N GLN A 333 5.05 -1.05 -15.96
CA GLN A 333 4.42 0.15 -16.50
C GLN A 333 4.95 1.38 -15.76
N PRO A 334 4.93 2.57 -16.39
CA PRO A 334 5.17 3.81 -15.67
C PRO A 334 4.10 3.97 -14.57
N LEU A 335 4.49 4.57 -13.44
CA LEU A 335 3.55 4.82 -12.33
C LEU A 335 2.48 5.85 -12.70
N LEU A 336 2.90 6.81 -13.51
CA LEU A 336 2.13 7.94 -13.97
C LEU A 336 2.48 8.13 -15.45
N THR A 337 1.49 8.46 -16.25
CA THR A 337 1.69 8.90 -17.63
C THR A 337 1.41 10.40 -17.69
N VAL A 338 2.37 11.17 -18.19
CA VAL A 338 2.26 12.61 -18.34
C VAL A 338 2.09 12.93 -19.83
N HIS A 339 1.14 13.80 -20.14
CA HIS A 339 1.00 14.38 -21.48
C HIS A 339 1.15 15.91 -21.37
N ASP A 340 2.24 16.47 -21.91
CA ASP A 340 2.59 17.90 -21.76
C ASP A 340 3.27 18.54 -22.98
N TYR A 341 2.58 18.59 -24.12
CA TYR A 341 3.16 19.12 -25.38
C TYR A 341 4.38 18.32 -25.90
N GLY A 342 4.68 17.17 -25.30
CA GLY A 342 5.81 16.33 -25.68
C GLY A 342 7.14 16.79 -25.08
N SER A 343 7.12 17.33 -23.85
CA SER A 343 8.37 17.74 -23.19
C SER A 343 9.28 16.53 -22.93
N SER A 344 10.59 16.80 -22.88
CA SER A 344 11.60 15.83 -22.46
C SER A 344 11.35 15.32 -21.03
N ALA A 345 10.76 16.14 -20.16
CA ALA A 345 10.36 15.76 -18.81
C ALA A 345 9.25 14.72 -18.81
N ALA A 346 8.18 14.88 -19.60
CA ALA A 346 7.15 13.84 -19.72
C ALA A 346 7.66 12.59 -20.43
N ALA A 347 8.48 12.74 -21.48
CA ALA A 347 9.11 11.60 -22.13
C ALA A 347 9.93 10.78 -21.12
N ARG A 348 10.64 11.43 -20.20
CA ARG A 348 11.33 10.77 -19.09
C ARG A 348 10.35 10.10 -18.13
N VAL A 349 9.29 10.75 -17.67
CA VAL A 349 8.31 10.13 -16.76
C VAL A 349 7.68 8.89 -17.40
N ASN A 350 7.24 9.00 -18.65
CA ASN A 350 6.56 7.93 -19.38
C ASN A 350 7.47 6.75 -19.72
N SER A 351 8.78 7.00 -19.85
CA SER A 351 9.78 5.97 -20.12
C SER A 351 10.45 5.43 -18.84
N THR A 352 10.30 6.12 -17.70
CA THR A 352 10.87 5.68 -16.42
C THR A 352 10.05 4.51 -15.90
N PRO A 353 10.59 3.28 -15.91
CA PRO A 353 9.90 2.17 -15.30
C PRO A 353 9.79 2.44 -13.80
N ALA A 354 8.72 1.98 -13.17
CA ALA A 354 8.54 2.04 -11.72
C ALA A 354 9.68 1.40 -10.89
N ARG A 355 10.62 0.68 -11.53
CA ARG A 355 11.58 -0.25 -10.92
C ARG A 355 12.97 0.32 -10.60
N ARG A 356 13.21 1.64 -10.66
CA ARG A 356 14.49 2.15 -10.15
C ARG A 356 14.57 1.80 -8.65
N PRO A 357 15.65 1.13 -8.18
CA PRO A 357 15.81 0.83 -6.76
C PRO A 357 15.73 2.14 -5.98
N ILE A 358 14.99 2.17 -4.85
CA ILE A 358 15.06 3.31 -3.95
C ILE A 358 16.52 3.51 -3.59
N ARG A 359 17.02 4.72 -3.87
CA ARG A 359 18.28 5.19 -3.32
C ARG A 359 18.01 5.35 -1.82
N ARG A 360 18.35 4.31 -1.06
CA ARG A 360 18.29 4.37 0.41
C ARG A 360 19.24 5.48 0.81
N LEU A 361 18.75 6.47 1.57
CA LEU A 361 19.63 7.44 2.20
C LEU A 361 20.66 6.67 3.01
N ARG A 362 21.91 6.86 2.66
CA ARG A 362 23.04 6.41 3.45
C ARG A 362 23.19 7.38 4.61
N HIS A 363 23.77 6.91 5.70
CA HIS A 363 24.09 7.78 6.83
C HIS A 363 24.93 9.00 6.40
N ASP A 364 25.81 8.79 5.42
CA ASP A 364 26.66 9.83 4.82
C ASP A 364 25.86 10.92 4.09
N ASP A 365 24.73 10.56 3.45
CA ASP A 365 23.85 11.52 2.74
C ASP A 365 23.18 12.52 3.71
N ILE A 366 23.11 12.20 5.01
CA ILE A 366 22.53 13.05 6.06
C ILE A 366 23.56 14.03 6.62
N LEU A 367 24.83 13.61 6.70
CA LEU A 367 25.91 14.41 7.28
C LEU A 367 26.44 15.49 6.31
N GLU A 368 26.36 15.27 5.00
CA GLU A 368 26.79 16.26 3.99
C GLU A 368 25.93 17.54 4.01
N VAL A 369 24.62 17.42 4.29
CA VAL A 369 23.69 18.56 4.35
C VAL A 369 24.04 19.54 5.49
N GLU A 370 24.62 19.04 6.60
CA GLU A 370 25.05 19.88 7.73
C GLU A 370 26.35 20.65 7.43
N SER A 371 27.20 20.13 6.53
CA SER A 371 28.48 20.77 6.19
C SER A 371 28.36 21.91 5.17
N GLU A 372 27.26 21.96 4.40
CA GLU A 372 27.00 23.05 3.43
C GLU A 372 26.15 24.18 4.01
N GLN A 373 25.65 24.05 5.26
CA GLN A 373 24.85 25.08 5.95
C GLN A 373 25.61 25.85 7.06
N ILE A 374 26.93 25.65 7.17
CA ILE A 374 27.86 26.42 8.03
C ILE A 374 28.81 27.20 7.14
#